data_AF-A0A315FVV9-F1
#
_entry.id   AF-A0A315FVV9-F1
#
_cell.length_a   1.000
_cell.length_b   1.000
_cell.length_c   1.000
_cell.angle_alpha   90.00
_cell.angle_beta   90.00
_cell.angle_gamma   90.00
#
_symmetry.space_group_name_H-M   'P 1'
#
loop_
_entity.id
_entity.type
_entity.pdbx_description
1 polymer ?
#
loop_
_entity_poly.entity_id
_entity_poly.type
_entity_poly.pdbx_seq_one_letter_code
_entity_poly.pdbx_strand_id
1 'polypeptide(L)'
;MIDFDAMVKNEDMADIILFLVNRNENGIAYPSIDRFFGRHKAAEKYESYNIKLIHEVRKLEESGQVLSSRVYGAGCKKGPNWKEPRFVTEKKYGIE
;
A
#
# COMPACT_ATOMS: atom_id res chain seq x y z
N MET A 1 -0.07 -16.17 9.74
CA MET A 1 -0.95 -15.47 8.76
C MET A 1 -0.93 -14.00 9.12
N ILE A 2 -0.72 -13.11 8.14
CA ILE A 2 -0.54 -11.68 8.41
C ILE A 2 -1.85 -11.06 8.92
N ASP A 3 -1.78 -10.30 10.02
CA ASP A 3 -2.90 -9.53 10.57
C ASP A 3 -3.06 -8.17 9.86
N PHE A 4 -3.80 -8.19 8.75
CA PHE A 4 -4.04 -7.00 7.94
C PHE A 4 -4.99 -5.99 8.60
N ASP A 5 -5.90 -6.43 9.47
CA ASP A 5 -6.81 -5.53 10.17
C ASP A 5 -6.00 -4.66 11.16
N ALA A 6 -5.11 -5.29 11.94
CA ALA A 6 -4.21 -4.56 12.82
C ALA A 6 -3.21 -3.69 12.05
N MET A 7 -2.72 -4.15 10.89
CA MET A 7 -1.83 -3.35 10.04
C MET A 7 -2.50 -2.06 9.58
N VAL A 8 -3.71 -2.14 8.99
CA VAL A 8 -4.44 -0.96 8.50
C VAL A 8 -4.83 -0.03 9.64
N LYS A 9 -5.13 -0.57 10.82
CA LYS A 9 -5.44 0.23 12.01
C LYS A 9 -4.24 1.01 12.54
N ASN A 10 -3.03 0.45 12.49
CA ASN A 10 -1.88 1.01 13.20
C ASN A 10 -0.89 1.73 12.28
N GLU A 11 -0.70 1.27 11.06
CA GLU A 11 0.35 1.78 10.15
C GLU A 11 -0.17 2.86 9.20
N ASP A 12 0.71 3.66 8.60
CA ASP A 12 0.31 4.71 7.66
C ASP A 12 -0.04 4.15 6.27
N MET A 13 -0.94 4.83 5.57
CA MET A 13 -1.42 4.40 4.25
C MET A 13 -0.26 4.26 3.25
N ALA A 14 0.71 5.17 3.29
CA ALA A 14 1.91 5.13 2.46
C ALA A 14 2.71 3.83 2.68
N ASP A 15 3.03 3.52 3.93
CA ASP A 15 3.79 2.35 4.32
C ASP A 15 3.06 1.03 3.96
N ILE A 16 1.74 1.01 4.12
CA ILE A 16 0.91 -0.12 3.70
C ILE A 16 0.97 -0.29 2.17
N ILE A 17 0.88 0.79 1.38
CA ILE A 17 1.01 0.73 -0.08
C ILE A 17 2.39 0.18 -0.47
N LEU A 18 3.47 0.67 0.16
CA LEU A 18 4.84 0.22 -0.11
C LEU A 18 5.04 -1.26 0.19
N PHE A 19 4.42 -1.75 1.27
CA PHE A 19 4.38 -3.16 1.58
C PHE A 19 3.62 -3.94 0.49
N LEU A 20 2.42 -3.51 0.10
CA LEU A 20 1.58 -4.20 -0.88
C LEU A 20 2.22 -4.32 -2.27
N VAL A 21 2.84 -3.24 -2.77
CA VAL A 21 3.51 -3.26 -4.09
C VAL A 21 4.75 -4.16 -4.12
N ASN A 22 5.29 -4.52 -2.96
CA ASN A 22 6.46 -5.40 -2.82
C ASN A 22 6.07 -6.89 -2.62
N ARG A 23 4.78 -7.21 -2.40
CA ARG A 23 4.36 -8.60 -2.15
C ARG A 23 4.41 -9.50 -3.39
N ASN A 24 4.47 -8.94 -4.58
CA ASN A 24 4.55 -9.66 -5.84
C ASN A 24 5.53 -8.93 -6.77
N GLU A 25 6.35 -9.65 -7.51
CA GLU A 25 7.28 -9.10 -8.52
C GLU A 25 6.55 -8.24 -9.56
N ASN A 26 5.30 -8.59 -9.87
CA ASN A 26 4.46 -7.83 -10.80
C ASN A 26 3.72 -6.64 -10.17
N GLY A 27 3.93 -6.39 -8.87
CA GLY A 27 3.22 -5.36 -8.12
C GLY A 27 1.75 -5.71 -7.87
N ILE A 28 0.91 -4.69 -7.72
CA ILE A 28 -0.50 -4.82 -7.38
C ILE A 28 -1.34 -3.78 -8.13
N ALA A 29 -2.47 -4.19 -8.70
CA ALA A 29 -3.37 -3.28 -9.40
C ALA A 29 -4.04 -2.30 -8.41
N TYR A 30 -4.21 -1.03 -8.81
CA TYR A 30 -4.85 -0.01 -7.97
C TYR A 30 -6.22 -0.44 -7.40
N PRO A 31 -7.14 -1.05 -8.18
CA PRO A 31 -8.41 -1.55 -7.62
C PRO A 31 -8.24 -2.64 -6.55
N SER A 32 -7.14 -3.39 -6.58
CA SER A 32 -6.82 -4.38 -5.54
C SER A 32 -6.32 -3.72 -4.27
N ILE A 33 -5.58 -2.61 -4.37
CA ILE A 33 -5.18 -1.78 -3.21
C ILE A 33 -6.43 -1.16 -2.57
N ASP A 34 -7.31 -0.55 -3.37
CA ASP A 34 -8.56 0.04 -2.88
C ASP A 34 -9.44 -1.01 -2.16
N ARG A 35 -9.61 -2.18 -2.77
CA ARG A 35 -10.33 -3.30 -2.16
C ARG A 35 -9.67 -3.79 -0.87
N PHE A 36 -8.33 -3.80 -0.79
CA PHE A 36 -7.61 -4.17 0.41
C PHE A 36 -7.97 -3.23 1.57
N PHE A 37 -7.87 -1.91 1.37
CA PHE A 37 -8.24 -0.93 2.38
C PHE A 37 -9.72 -1.02 2.77
N GLY A 38 -10.62 -1.18 1.80
CA GLY A 38 -12.05 -1.36 2.07
C GLY A 38 -12.34 -2.62 2.91
N ARG A 39 -11.70 -3.75 2.58
CA ARG A 39 -11.84 -5.02 3.33
C ARG A 39 -11.37 -4.90 4.77
N HIS A 40 -10.31 -4.14 5.01
CA HIS A 40 -9.67 -3.98 6.32
C HIS A 40 -10.11 -2.69 7.03
N LYS A 41 -11.35 -2.24 6.76
CA LYS A 41 -12.06 -1.15 7.46
C LYS A 41 -11.27 0.16 7.54
N ALA A 42 -10.51 0.49 6.49
CA ALA A 42 -9.71 1.69 6.40
C ALA A 42 -10.48 2.98 6.71
N ALA A 43 -11.79 3.03 6.43
CA ALA A 43 -12.65 4.17 6.75
C ALA A 43 -12.68 4.50 8.26
N GLU A 44 -12.49 3.54 9.16
CA GLU A 44 -12.45 3.79 10.62
C GLU A 44 -11.25 4.67 11.03
N LYS A 45 -10.14 4.62 10.27
CA LYS A 45 -8.92 5.41 10.51
C LYS A 45 -8.81 6.61 9.57
N TYR A 46 -9.13 6.41 8.29
CA TYR A 46 -8.85 7.35 7.22
C TYR A 46 -10.12 8.06 6.70
N GLU A 47 -11.30 7.79 7.22
CA GLU A 47 -12.59 8.38 6.78
C GLU A 47 -12.81 8.15 5.26
N SER A 48 -12.68 9.20 4.44
CA SER A 48 -12.67 9.16 2.97
C SER A 48 -11.38 8.51 2.43
N TYR A 49 -11.13 7.26 2.80
CA TYR A 49 -9.89 6.55 2.54
C TYR A 49 -9.59 6.42 1.04
N ASN A 50 -10.63 6.31 0.20
CA ASN A 50 -10.50 6.21 -1.26
C ASN A 50 -9.91 7.48 -1.88
N ILE A 51 -10.38 8.67 -1.46
CA ILE A 51 -9.82 9.95 -1.89
C ILE A 51 -8.38 10.10 -1.38
N LYS A 52 -8.12 9.71 -0.13
CA LYS A 52 -6.76 9.72 0.44
C LYS A 52 -5.82 8.79 -0.32
N LEU A 53 -6.30 7.60 -0.72
CA LEU A 53 -5.53 6.63 -1.50
C LEU A 53 -5.07 7.19 -2.84
N ILE A 54 -5.93 7.92 -3.56
CA ILE A 54 -5.56 8.60 -4.82
C ILE A 54 -4.38 9.56 -4.57
N HIS A 55 -4.49 10.41 -3.56
CA HIS A 55 -3.44 11.39 -3.25
C HIS A 55 -2.15 10.73 -2.78
N GLU A 56 -2.24 9.68 -1.97
CA GLU A 56 -1.07 9.03 -1.40
C GLU A 56 -0.28 8.25 -2.46
N VAL A 57 -0.97 7.52 -3.34
CA VAL A 57 -0.32 6.87 -4.49
C VAL A 57 0.40 7.90 -5.37
N ARG A 58 -0.22 9.05 -5.64
CA ARG A 58 0.41 10.13 -6.41
C ARG A 58 1.67 10.68 -5.73
N LYS A 59 1.66 10.90 -4.42
CA LYS A 59 2.86 11.34 -3.68
C LYS A 59 3.98 10.29 -3.74
N LEU A 60 3.63 9.01 -3.64
CA LEU A 60 4.59 7.91 -3.74
C LEU A 60 5.19 7.79 -5.15
N GLU A 61 4.41 8.09 -6.19
CA GLU A 61 4.90 8.21 -7.57
C GLU A 61 5.84 9.41 -7.74
N GLU A 62 5.44 10.59 -7.27
CA GLU A 62 6.24 11.82 -7.35
C GLU A 62 7.58 11.68 -6.60
N SER A 63 7.61 10.91 -5.51
CA SER A 63 8.84 10.58 -4.78
C SER A 63 9.64 9.40 -5.37
N GLY A 64 9.11 8.73 -6.40
CA GLY A 64 9.73 7.57 -7.05
C GLY A 64 9.74 6.30 -6.22
N GLN A 65 8.94 6.22 -5.16
CA GLN A 65 8.83 5.02 -4.31
C GLN A 65 7.89 3.98 -4.92
N VAL A 66 6.92 4.44 -5.72
CA VAL A 66 6.02 3.60 -6.49
C VAL A 66 6.13 4.00 -7.96
N LEU A 67 6.10 3.01 -8.85
CA LEU A 67 5.82 3.23 -10.26
C LEU A 67 4.41 2.76 -10.53
N SER A 68 3.51 3.67 -10.92
CA SER A 68 2.24 3.25 -11.50
C SER A 68 2.32 3.36 -13.01
N SER A 69 1.77 2.36 -13.67
CA SER A 69 1.51 2.45 -15.10
C SER A 69 0.10 2.99 -15.31
N ARG A 70 -0.04 3.96 -16.21
CA ARG A 70 -1.35 4.41 -16.71
C ARG A 70 -2.04 3.36 -17.60
N VAL A 71 -1.34 2.29 -17.96
CA VAL A 71 -1.91 1.16 -18.71
C VAL A 71 -2.79 0.33 -17.78
N TYR A 72 -4.05 0.15 -18.16
CA TYR A 72 -5.01 -0.67 -17.43
C TYR A 72 -4.43 -2.08 -17.20
N GLY A 73 -4.39 -2.51 -15.93
CA GLY A 73 -3.88 -3.83 -15.53
C GLY A 73 -2.37 -3.91 -15.24
N ALA A 74 -1.58 -2.90 -15.59
CA ALA A 74 -0.12 -2.93 -15.34
C ALA A 74 0.27 -2.64 -13.88
N GLY A 75 -0.66 -2.09 -13.09
CA GLY A 75 -0.58 -1.97 -11.63
C GLY A 75 0.46 -0.99 -11.08
N CYS A 76 0.47 -0.86 -9.77
CA CYS A 76 1.48 -0.16 -8.96
C CYS A 76 2.60 -1.14 -8.62
N LYS A 77 3.84 -0.76 -8.91
CA LYS A 77 5.05 -1.55 -8.67
C LYS A 77 6.03 -0.78 -7.80
N LYS A 78 7.02 -1.51 -7.28
CA LYS A 78 8.18 -0.92 -6.60
C LYS A 78 8.89 0.08 -7.50
N GLY A 79 9.10 1.30 -7.00
CA GLY A 79 9.88 2.32 -7.68
C GLY A 79 11.37 2.32 -7.31
N PRO A 80 12.19 3.09 -8.04
CA PRO A 80 13.64 3.14 -7.83
C PRO A 80 14.03 3.67 -6.43
N ASN A 81 13.20 4.52 -5.82
CA ASN A 81 13.44 5.09 -4.50
C ASN A 81 12.68 4.35 -3.39
N TRP A 82 12.12 3.17 -3.67
CA TRP A 82 11.34 2.43 -2.69
C TRP A 82 12.13 2.17 -1.42
N LYS A 83 11.44 2.33 -0.28
CA LYS A 83 11.97 2.07 1.04
C LYS A 83 11.10 1.04 1.74
N GLU A 84 11.75 0.15 2.49
CA GLU A 84 11.04 -0.85 3.27
C GLU A 84 10.29 -0.18 4.43
N PRO A 85 8.98 -0.43 4.61
CA PRO A 85 8.26 0.05 5.77
C PRO A 85 8.82 -0.52 7.06
N ARG A 86 8.90 0.32 8.10
CA ARG A 86 9.51 -0.06 9.38
C ARG A 86 8.87 -1.31 10.01
N PHE A 87 7.56 -1.45 9.89
CA PHE A 87 6.83 -2.59 10.46
C PHE A 87 7.18 -3.94 9.81
N VAL A 88 7.68 -3.93 8.57
CA VAL A 88 8.18 -5.13 7.88
C VAL A 88 9.50 -5.55 8.50
N THR A 89 10.44 -4.61 8.65
CA THR A 89 11.73 -4.86 9.30
C THR A 89 11.56 -5.31 10.77
N GLU A 90 10.57 -4.75 11.47
CA GLU A 90 10.21 -5.14 12.84
C GLU A 90 9.42 -6.44 12.93
N LYS A 91 9.10 -7.10 11.81
CA LYS A 91 8.33 -8.35 11.75
C LYS A 91 6.98 -8.28 12.47
N LYS A 92 6.33 -7.12 12.42
CA LYS A 92 5.00 -6.92 13.01
C LYS A 92 3.94 -7.70 12.22
N TYR A 93 2.78 -7.89 12.87
CA TYR A 93 1.59 -8.46 12.24
C TYR A 93 1.76 -9.88 11.69
N GLY A 94 2.80 -10.62 12.09
CA GLY A 94 3.07 -11.97 11.59
C GLY A 94 3.75 -12.02 10.23
N ILE A 95 4.53 -10.98 9.89
CA ILE A 95 5.47 -10.97 8.77
C ILE A 95 6.76 -11.70 9.20
N GLU A 96 7.24 -12.64 8.39
CA GLU A 96 8.46 -13.45 8.66
C GLU A 96 9.68 -12.98 7.86
#